data_AF-A0ABD2SRY6-F1
#
_entry.id   AF-A0ABD2SRY6-F1
#
_cell.length_a   1.000
_cell.length_b   1.000
_cell.length_c   1.000
_cell.angle_alpha   90.00
_cell.angle_beta   90.00
_cell.angle_gamma   90.00
#
_symmetry.space_group_name_H-M   'P 1'
#
loop_
_entity.id
_entity.type
_entity.pdbx_description
1 polymer ?
#
loop_
_entity_poly.entity_id
_entity_poly.type
_entity_poly.pdbx_seq_one_letter_code
_entity_poly.pdbx_strand_id
1 'polypeptide(L)'
;NRVVGVLWSNKRDSGLWFAPPEWKECRLGIQVLPILPITELLFSDVQFVKQLVEWTLPALAREGVGEGWKGFVYTLEAIYDKVGALNKTRSLTGFDDGNSLSNLLWWIHSRDDEVGESDRGSKFCWFRHYSH
;
A
#
# COMPACT_ATOMS: atom_id res chain seq x y z
N ASN A 1 -8.77 6.57 -13.55
CA ASN A 1 -8.95 6.38 -12.09
C ASN A 1 -8.74 4.91 -11.76
N ARG A 2 -7.98 4.59 -10.69
CA ARG A 2 -7.73 3.20 -10.26
C ARG A 2 -8.57 2.77 -9.06
N VAL A 3 -8.81 3.69 -8.13
CA VAL A 3 -9.66 3.49 -6.95
C VAL A 3 -10.74 4.57 -6.88
N VAL A 4 -11.88 4.24 -6.27
CA VAL A 4 -12.94 5.21 -5.94
C VAL A 4 -12.62 5.82 -4.57
N GLY A 5 -12.90 7.12 -4.37
CA GLY A 5 -12.75 7.77 -3.08
C GLY A 5 -13.87 7.35 -2.12
N VAL A 6 -15.09 7.77 -2.43
CA VAL A 6 -16.30 7.37 -1.67
C VAL A 6 -17.31 6.74 -2.61
N LEU A 7 -17.68 5.49 -2.33
CA LEU A 7 -18.75 4.79 -3.03
C LEU A 7 -20.08 5.01 -2.31
N TRP A 8 -21.05 5.56 -3.04
CA TRP A 8 -22.41 5.78 -2.58
C TRP A 8 -23.37 4.81 -3.27
N SER A 9 -24.59 4.69 -2.77
CA SER A 9 -25.64 3.88 -3.43
C SER A 9 -25.97 4.39 -4.85
N ASN A 10 -25.82 5.70 -5.11
CA ASN A 10 -26.22 6.35 -6.36
C ASN A 10 -25.10 7.11 -7.09
N LYS A 11 -23.88 7.17 -6.53
CA LYS A 11 -22.75 7.88 -7.16
C LYS A 11 -21.40 7.30 -6.77
N ARG A 12 -20.38 7.64 -7.56
CA ARG A 12 -18.97 7.36 -7.27
C ARG A 12 -18.24 8.68 -7.18
N ASP A 13 -17.68 8.96 -6.01
CA ASP A 13 -16.92 10.19 -5.79
C ASP A 13 -15.41 9.88 -5.82
N SER A 14 -14.65 10.73 -6.50
CA SER A 14 -13.19 10.63 -6.51
C SER A 14 -12.56 11.41 -5.36
N GLY A 15 -13.28 12.39 -4.80
CA GLY A 15 -12.84 13.13 -3.63
C GLY A 15 -12.97 12.29 -2.34
N LEU A 16 -12.31 12.78 -1.30
CA LEU A 16 -12.42 12.31 0.06
C LEU A 16 -13.05 13.41 0.92
N TRP A 17 -13.49 13.06 2.13
CA TRP A 17 -14.05 14.04 3.07
C TRP A 17 -13.09 15.18 3.42
N PHE A 18 -11.77 14.94 3.37
CA PHE A 18 -10.73 15.89 3.76
C PHE A 18 -9.74 16.23 2.64
N ALA A 19 -9.89 15.62 1.45
CA ALA A 19 -8.91 15.75 0.38
C ALA A 19 -9.57 15.78 -1.00
N PRO A 20 -9.07 16.61 -1.93
CA PRO A 20 -9.58 16.71 -3.28
C PRO A 20 -9.14 15.48 -4.12
N PRO A 21 -9.79 15.21 -5.26
CA PRO A 21 -9.54 13.99 -6.05
C PRO A 21 -8.11 13.84 -6.59
N GLU A 22 -7.34 14.92 -6.65
CA GLU A 22 -5.94 14.98 -7.08
C GLU A 22 -4.97 14.37 -6.04
N TRP A 23 -5.37 14.29 -4.77
CA TRP A 23 -4.56 13.71 -3.68
C TRP A 23 -4.66 12.19 -3.71
N LYS A 24 -4.06 11.60 -4.74
CA LYS A 24 -4.09 10.16 -5.00
C LYS A 24 -3.45 9.34 -3.89
N GLU A 25 -2.45 9.90 -3.22
CA GLU A 25 -1.78 9.32 -2.06
C GLU A 25 -2.75 9.11 -0.89
N CYS A 26 -3.65 10.07 -0.65
CA CYS A 26 -4.70 9.92 0.36
C CYS A 26 -5.76 8.90 -0.09
N ARG A 27 -6.14 8.94 -1.37
CA ARG A 27 -7.12 8.00 -1.94
C ARG A 27 -6.62 6.56 -1.89
N LEU A 28 -5.35 6.32 -2.19
CA LEU A 28 -4.70 5.02 -2.04
C LEU A 28 -4.61 4.66 -0.56
N GLY A 29 -4.09 5.57 0.27
CA GLY A 29 -3.85 5.33 1.69
C GLY A 29 -5.11 4.87 2.43
N ILE A 30 -6.26 5.50 2.21
CA ILE A 30 -7.53 5.10 2.85
C ILE A 30 -7.95 3.66 2.51
N GLN A 31 -7.58 3.13 1.34
CA GLN A 31 -7.88 1.74 0.98
C GLN A 31 -6.89 0.75 1.61
N VAL A 32 -5.75 1.23 2.13
CA VAL A 32 -4.66 0.42 2.66
C VAL A 32 -4.62 0.44 4.18
N LEU A 33 -4.93 1.58 4.81
CA LEU A 33 -4.78 1.77 6.25
C LEU A 33 -5.90 1.06 7.05
N PRO A 34 -5.56 0.44 8.20
CA PRO A 34 -4.21 0.21 8.72
C PRO A 34 -3.47 -0.92 8.00
N ILE A 35 -2.13 -0.85 7.95
CA ILE A 35 -1.31 -1.93 7.38
C ILE A 35 -1.28 -3.10 8.36
N LEU A 36 -1.83 -4.23 7.93
CA LEU A 36 -1.93 -5.46 8.70
C LEU A 36 -1.48 -6.65 7.85
N PRO A 37 -1.21 -7.82 8.46
CA PRO A 37 -0.90 -9.03 7.70
C PRO A 37 -1.91 -9.35 6.57
N ILE A 38 -3.21 -9.16 6.83
CA ILE A 38 -4.31 -9.37 5.87
C ILE A 38 -4.21 -8.46 4.62
N THR A 39 -3.50 -7.33 4.69
CA THR A 39 -3.30 -6.42 3.55
C THR A 39 -2.67 -7.15 2.36
N GLU A 40 -1.85 -8.20 2.59
CA GLU A 40 -1.27 -9.02 1.53
C GLU A 40 -2.34 -9.75 0.70
N LEU A 41 -3.38 -10.26 1.37
CA LEU A 41 -4.51 -10.92 0.72
C LEU A 41 -5.36 -9.92 -0.08
N LEU A 42 -5.65 -8.76 0.52
CA LEU A 42 -6.46 -7.70 -0.09
C LEU A 42 -5.82 -7.12 -1.36
N PHE A 43 -4.48 -7.12 -1.42
CA PHE A 43 -3.69 -6.61 -2.54
C PHE A 43 -2.90 -7.73 -3.23
N SER A 44 -3.48 -8.93 -3.34
CA SER A 44 -2.84 -10.11 -3.90
C SER A 44 -2.62 -10.08 -5.43
N ASP A 45 -3.39 -9.26 -6.15
CA ASP A 45 -3.16 -9.02 -7.57
C ASP A 45 -1.97 -8.05 -7.76
N VAL A 46 -0.78 -8.64 -7.96
CA VAL A 46 0.47 -7.90 -8.15
C VAL A 46 0.39 -6.94 -9.35
N GLN A 47 -0.32 -7.28 -10.42
CA GLN A 47 -0.43 -6.40 -11.60
C GLN A 47 -1.31 -5.20 -11.29
N PHE A 48 -2.42 -5.40 -10.58
CA PHE A 48 -3.23 -4.31 -10.07
C PHE A 48 -2.43 -3.40 -9.13
N VAL A 49 -1.67 -3.97 -8.20
CA VAL A 49 -0.81 -3.22 -7.27
C VAL A 49 0.20 -2.35 -8.01
N LYS A 50 0.93 -2.90 -8.99
CA LYS A 50 1.86 -2.12 -9.82
C LYS A 50 1.18 -0.93 -10.48
N GLN A 51 0.04 -1.16 -11.13
CA GLN A 51 -0.72 -0.10 -11.79
C GLN A 51 -1.25 0.96 -10.80
N LEU A 52 -1.59 0.55 -9.59
CA LEU A 52 -2.08 1.43 -8.53
C LEU A 52 -0.95 2.31 -7.97
N VAL A 53 0.22 1.74 -7.73
CA VAL A 53 1.43 2.47 -7.31
C VAL A 53 1.85 3.46 -8.40
N GLU A 54 2.00 3.01 -9.64
CA GLU A 54 2.34 3.88 -10.79
C GLU A 54 1.37 5.05 -10.97
N TRP A 55 0.07 4.81 -10.79
CA TRP A 55 -0.95 5.86 -10.87
C TRP A 55 -0.80 6.92 -9.75
N THR A 56 -0.27 6.52 -8.59
CA THR A 56 -0.15 7.34 -7.37
C THR A 56 1.18 8.07 -7.27
N LEU A 57 2.29 7.46 -7.72
CA LEU A 57 3.64 8.00 -7.61
C LEU A 57 3.78 9.49 -8.02
N PRO A 58 3.18 9.96 -9.14
CA PRO A 58 3.28 11.38 -9.51
C PRO A 58 2.71 12.35 -8.47
N ALA A 59 1.73 11.91 -7.67
CA ALA A 59 1.13 12.75 -6.62
C ALA A 59 2.08 12.97 -5.44
N LEU A 60 3.08 12.10 -5.24
CA LEU A 60 4.06 12.23 -4.15
C LEU A 60 5.05 13.38 -4.38
N ALA A 61 5.18 13.88 -5.62
CA ALA A 61 6.01 15.04 -5.95
C ALA A 61 5.34 16.39 -5.63
N ARG A 62 4.06 16.38 -5.23
CA ARG A 62 3.32 17.58 -4.85
C ARG A 62 3.86 18.15 -3.54
N GLU A 63 3.93 19.47 -3.45
CA GLU A 63 4.26 20.15 -2.20
C GLU A 63 3.19 19.88 -1.12
N GLY A 64 3.63 19.62 0.11
CA GLY A 64 2.74 19.36 1.24
C GLY A 64 2.14 17.95 1.31
N VAL A 65 2.70 16.97 0.59
CA VAL A 65 2.35 15.56 0.78
C VAL A 65 2.84 15.10 2.15
N GLY A 66 1.93 14.63 2.99
CA GLY A 66 2.27 14.06 4.30
C GLY A 66 3.11 12.79 4.18
N GLU A 67 4.16 12.67 4.99
CA GLU A 67 5.09 11.53 4.98
C GLU A 67 4.37 10.19 5.24
N GLY A 68 3.37 10.17 6.14
CA GLY A 68 2.58 8.97 6.42
C GLY A 68 1.92 8.37 5.18
N TRP A 69 1.43 9.21 4.26
CA TRP A 69 0.81 8.76 3.02
C TRP A 69 1.80 8.06 2.07
N LYS A 70 3.06 8.51 2.04
CA LYS A 70 4.12 7.88 1.27
C LYS A 70 4.39 6.46 1.77
N GLY A 71 4.33 6.25 3.09
CA GLY A 71 4.47 4.93 3.71
C GLY A 71 3.54 3.89 3.12
N PHE A 72 2.25 4.20 2.93
CA PHE A 72 1.28 3.27 2.34
C PHE A 72 1.59 2.92 0.87
N VAL A 73 2.11 3.88 0.09
CA VAL A 73 2.53 3.62 -1.29
C VAL A 73 3.73 2.67 -1.31
N TYR A 74 4.71 2.88 -0.45
CA TYR A 74 5.91 2.03 -0.38
C TYR A 74 5.59 0.63 0.16
N THR A 75 4.61 0.49 1.06
CA THR A 75 4.07 -0.81 1.49
C THR A 75 3.55 -1.61 0.29
N LEU A 76 2.76 -0.99 -0.58
CA LEU A 76 2.27 -1.67 -1.79
C LEU A 76 3.39 -1.92 -2.80
N GLU A 77 4.34 -1.01 -2.95
CA GLU A 77 5.53 -1.21 -3.80
C GLU A 77 6.36 -2.43 -3.35
N ALA A 78 6.47 -2.65 -2.04
CA ALA A 78 7.21 -3.79 -1.48
C ALA A 78 6.65 -5.16 -1.89
N ILE A 79 5.42 -5.23 -2.40
CA ILE A 79 4.84 -6.48 -2.94
C ILE A 79 5.59 -6.95 -4.19
N TYR A 80 6.19 -6.04 -4.96
CA TYR A 80 6.90 -6.38 -6.20
C TYR A 80 8.32 -5.82 -6.32
N ASP A 81 8.69 -4.82 -5.53
CA ASP A 81 10.03 -4.23 -5.47
C ASP A 81 10.41 -3.90 -4.02
N LYS A 82 10.86 -4.93 -3.29
CA LYS A 82 11.27 -4.80 -1.88
C LYS A 82 12.45 -3.87 -1.69
N VAL A 83 13.44 -3.92 -2.60
CA VAL A 83 14.67 -3.13 -2.47
C VAL A 83 14.37 -1.65 -2.66
N GLY A 84 13.60 -1.31 -3.70
CA GLY A 84 13.13 0.06 -3.95
C GLY A 84 12.28 0.59 -2.79
N ALA A 85 11.30 -0.21 -2.34
CA ALA A 85 10.45 0.15 -1.22
C ALA A 85 11.25 0.36 0.08
N LEU A 86 12.19 -0.53 0.40
CA LEU A 86 13.02 -0.43 1.61
C LEU A 86 13.84 0.85 1.64
N ASN A 87 14.47 1.21 0.52
CA ASN A 87 15.25 2.45 0.42
C ASN A 87 14.38 3.69 0.65
N LYS A 88 13.18 3.71 0.05
CA LYS A 88 12.24 4.82 0.21
C LYS A 88 11.68 4.88 1.64
N THR A 89 11.30 3.75 2.23
CA THR A 89 10.83 3.66 3.62
C THR A 89 11.86 4.17 4.61
N ARG A 90 13.15 3.85 4.41
CA ARG A 90 14.25 4.36 5.26
C ARG A 90 14.46 5.87 5.14
N SER A 91 14.04 6.49 4.03
CA SER A 91 14.12 7.93 3.83
C SER A 91 12.94 8.73 4.38
N LEU A 92 11.89 8.05 4.87
CA LEU A 92 10.73 8.72 5.47
C LEU A 92 11.12 9.45 6.76
N THR A 93 10.61 10.67 6.92
CA THR A 93 10.84 11.49 8.12
C THR A 93 9.64 11.53 9.06
N GLY A 94 8.53 10.92 8.67
CA GLY A 94 7.32 10.80 9.47
C GLY A 94 6.48 9.59 9.04
N PHE A 95 5.49 9.25 9.87
CA PHE A 95 4.60 8.11 9.68
C PHE A 95 3.16 8.53 9.93
N ASP A 96 2.22 7.74 9.41
CA ASP A 96 0.81 7.87 9.76
C ASP A 96 0.60 7.57 11.25
N ASP A 97 -0.34 8.25 11.91
CA ASP A 97 -0.59 8.13 13.36
C ASP A 97 -0.98 6.70 13.80
N GLY A 98 -1.49 5.88 12.87
CA GLY A 98 -1.78 4.47 13.07
C GLY A 98 -0.67 3.52 12.63
N ASN A 99 0.52 4.02 12.30
CA ASN A 99 1.61 3.23 11.74
C ASN A 99 2.99 3.60 12.32
N SER A 100 4.02 2.81 12.02
CA SER A 100 5.37 3.03 12.53
C SER A 100 6.44 2.51 11.57
N LEU A 101 7.68 2.98 11.74
CA LEU A 101 8.84 2.45 11.02
C LEU A 101 9.01 0.95 11.25
N SER A 102 8.81 0.47 12.48
CA SER A 102 8.93 -0.96 12.80
C SER A 102 7.89 -1.80 12.07
N ASN A 103 6.64 -1.32 11.94
CA ASN A 103 5.61 -2.02 11.19
C ASN A 103 5.92 -2.04 9.68
N LEU A 104 6.42 -0.94 9.12
CA LEU A 104 6.83 -0.87 7.71
C LEU A 104 8.01 -1.80 7.40
N LEU A 105 9.02 -1.82 8.27
CA LEU A 105 10.16 -2.73 8.12
C LEU A 105 9.73 -4.19 8.28
N TRP A 106 8.88 -4.50 9.27
CA TRP A 106 8.31 -5.83 9.44
C TRP A 106 7.54 -6.26 8.18
N TRP A 107 6.71 -5.37 7.61
CA TRP A 107 5.98 -5.65 6.38
C TRP A 107 6.93 -6.03 5.23
N ILE A 108 7.95 -5.23 4.97
CA ILE A 108 8.89 -5.44 3.86
C ILE A 108 9.68 -6.74 4.03
N HIS A 109 10.12 -7.05 5.26
CA HIS A 109 10.97 -8.20 5.53
C HIS A 109 10.20 -9.52 5.76
N SER A 110 8.89 -9.47 5.99
CA SER A 110 8.07 -10.66 6.30
C SER A 110 7.31 -11.23 5.11
N ARG A 111 7.61 -10.81 3.89
CA ARG A 111 7.03 -11.40 2.67
C ARG A 111 8.09 -12.27 2.00
N ASP A 112 7.71 -13.42 1.47
CA ASP A 112 8.63 -14.34 0.79
C ASP A 112 9.16 -13.73 -0.52
N ASP A 113 10.37 -14.10 -0.95
CA ASP A 113 10.98 -13.65 -2.22
C ASP A 113 10.51 -14.49 -3.43
N GLU A 114 9.75 -15.57 -3.22
CA GLU A 114 9.45 -16.54 -4.27
C GLU A 114 8.06 -16.39 -4.87
N VAL A 115 7.98 -15.67 -5.99
CA VAL A 115 6.90 -15.82 -6.96
C VAL A 115 7.18 -17.08 -7.79
N GLY A 116 7.07 -18.26 -7.17
CA GLY A 116 6.97 -19.52 -7.91
C GLY A 116 5.56 -19.65 -8.49
N GLU A 117 5.42 -19.81 -9.80
CA GLU A 117 4.17 -20.19 -10.47
C GLU A 117 3.67 -21.54 -9.93
N SER A 118 2.78 -21.51 -8.95
CA SER A 118 1.91 -22.65 -8.58
C SER A 118 0.99 -22.24 -7.43
N ASP A 119 -0.30 -22.54 -7.56
CA ASP A 119 -1.33 -22.38 -6.54
C ASP A 119 -1.61 -20.98 -5.98
N ARG A 120 -2.60 -20.34 -6.61
CA ARG A 120 -3.29 -19.11 -6.16
C ARG A 120 -4.05 -19.27 -4.82
N GLY A 121 -3.96 -20.41 -4.13
CA GLY A 121 -4.79 -20.74 -2.96
C GLY A 121 -4.07 -20.86 -1.61
N SER A 122 -2.75 -21.04 -1.58
CA SER A 122 -2.03 -21.51 -0.37
C SER A 122 -0.77 -20.71 0.01
N LYS A 123 -0.55 -19.53 -0.60
CA LYS A 123 0.74 -18.82 -0.61
C LYS A 123 0.80 -17.46 0.09
N PHE A 124 -0.08 -17.18 1.06
CA PHE A 124 0.12 -15.95 1.84
C PHE A 124 1.12 -16.21 2.97
N CYS A 125 2.17 -15.38 3.01
CA CYS A 125 3.35 -15.61 3.85
C CYS A 125 3.01 -15.66 5.36
N TRP A 126 2.02 -14.89 5.80
CA TRP A 126 1.50 -14.95 7.17
C TRP A 126 0.87 -16.29 7.58
N PHE A 127 0.19 -17.03 6.69
CA PHE A 127 -0.33 -18.36 7.07
C PHE A 127 0.81 -19.36 7.32
N ARG A 128 1.97 -19.19 6.67
CA ARG A 128 3.13 -20.07 6.85
C ARG A 128 3.93 -19.76 8.11
N HIS A 129 3.99 -18.51 8.54
CA HIS A 129 4.80 -18.10 9.69
C HIS A 129 4.06 -18.07 11.03
N TYR A 130 2.72 -18.08 11.01
CA TYR A 130 1.91 -17.93 12.24
C TYR A 130 0.97 -19.11 12.54
N SER A 131 0.99 -20.16 11.71
CA SER A 131 0.26 -21.41 12.02
C SER A 131 1.19 -22.36 12.80
N HIS A 132 0.88 -22.59 14.07
CA HIS A 132 1.48 -23.63 14.91
C HIS A 132 0.67 -24.93 14.84
#